data_AF-A0A2G9U9H0-F1
#
_entry.id   AF-A0A2G9U9H0-F1
#
_cell.length_a   1.000
_cell.length_b   1.000
_cell.length_c   1.000
_cell.angle_alpha   90.00
_cell.angle_beta   90.00
_cell.angle_gamma   90.00
#
_symmetry.space_group_name_H-M   'P 1'
#
loop_
_entity.id
_entity.type
_entity.pdbx_description
1 polymer ?
#
loop_
_entity_poly.entity_id
_entity_poly.type
_entity_poly.pdbx_seq_one_letter_code
_entity_poly.pdbx_strand_id
1 'polypeptide(L)'
;MMYFANSNAQFFNETDLRKAIDKYDVSMSIKPAVERKKRWDLWGGLYYAGTIYTTIGYGDLAAVTFWGRVFTMVYAIFGIPMVITILNDWGTIMFKTANKIWKKVPSCSSMIQPLKQYLHSKHRHGSKEVGPSDRLNIIA
;
A
#
# COMPACT_ATOMS: atom_id res chain seq x y z
N MET A 1 5.29 74.02 -25.30
CA MET A 1 5.51 73.32 -26.58
C MET A 1 5.43 71.81 -26.33
N MET A 2 4.73 71.12 -27.23
CA MET A 2 4.33 69.71 -27.19
C MET A 2 5.50 68.73 -27.32
N TYR A 3 5.45 67.61 -26.60
CA TYR A 3 6.06 66.35 -27.03
C TYR A 3 5.07 65.20 -26.77
N PHE A 4 4.23 64.95 -27.77
CA PHE A 4 3.63 63.68 -28.18
C PHE A 4 3.29 62.64 -27.09
N ALA A 5 2.06 62.74 -26.55
CA ALA A 5 1.36 61.59 -26.03
C ALA A 5 0.97 60.67 -27.20
N ASN A 6 1.76 59.62 -27.44
CA ASN A 6 1.39 58.54 -28.34
C ASN A 6 0.38 57.62 -27.65
N SER A 7 -0.90 57.89 -27.84
CA SER A 7 -2.04 57.14 -27.31
C SER A 7 -2.16 55.71 -27.90
N ASN A 8 -1.43 55.37 -28.96
CA ASN A 8 -1.40 54.01 -29.53
C ASN A 8 -0.52 53.04 -28.73
N ALA A 9 0.38 53.54 -27.90
CA ALA A 9 1.26 52.70 -27.07
C ALA A 9 0.57 52.16 -25.82
N GLN A 10 -0.55 52.74 -25.38
CA GLN A 10 -1.24 52.29 -24.17
C GLN A 10 -2.15 51.08 -24.42
N PHE A 11 -2.76 50.97 -25.61
CA PHE A 11 -3.65 49.86 -25.96
C PHE A 11 -2.87 48.60 -26.39
N PHE A 12 -1.76 48.78 -27.11
CA PHE A 12 -0.89 47.67 -27.57
C PHE A 12 -0.01 47.07 -26.45
N ASN A 13 0.04 47.70 -25.28
CA ASN A 13 1.03 47.34 -24.26
C ASN A 13 0.44 46.53 -23.10
N GLU A 14 -0.88 46.50 -22.91
CA GLU A 14 -1.48 45.67 -21.86
C GLU A 14 -2.03 44.34 -22.41
N THR A 15 -2.83 44.36 -23.48
CA THR A 15 -3.45 43.13 -23.99
C THR A 15 -2.45 42.19 -24.67
N ASP A 16 -1.49 42.74 -25.40
CA ASP A 16 -0.52 41.91 -26.11
C ASP A 16 0.60 41.44 -25.18
N LEU A 17 0.92 42.20 -24.14
CA LEU A 17 1.77 41.73 -23.05
C LEU A 17 1.10 40.59 -22.28
N ARG A 18 -0.20 40.71 -21.97
CA ARG A 18 -0.98 39.62 -21.35
C ARG A 18 -1.00 38.37 -22.22
N LYS A 19 -1.15 38.51 -23.55
CA LYS A 19 -1.05 37.38 -24.49
C LYS A 19 0.37 36.79 -24.57
N ALA A 20 1.41 37.62 -24.54
CA ALA A 20 2.79 37.18 -24.57
C ALA A 20 3.18 36.44 -23.29
N ILE A 21 2.74 36.93 -22.13
CA ILE A 21 2.91 36.27 -20.83
C ILE A 21 2.14 34.95 -20.82
N ASP A 22 0.88 34.91 -21.28
CA ASP A 22 0.09 33.67 -21.34
C ASP A 22 0.73 32.62 -22.27
N LYS A 23 1.25 33.06 -23.42
CA LYS A 23 2.00 32.21 -24.35
C LYS A 23 3.32 31.72 -23.75
N TYR A 24 4.02 32.56 -23.00
CA TYR A 24 5.26 32.20 -22.30
C TYR A 24 4.99 31.20 -21.18
N ASP A 25 3.95 31.42 -20.37
CA ASP A 25 3.48 30.51 -19.30
C ASP A 25 3.08 29.13 -19.83
N VAL A 26 2.43 29.07 -21.00
CA VAL A 26 2.08 27.81 -21.70
C VAL A 26 3.33 27.14 -22.29
N SER A 27 4.25 27.91 -22.87
CA SER A 27 5.50 27.37 -23.44
C SER A 27 6.48 26.85 -22.38
N MET A 28 6.46 27.46 -21.20
CA MET A 28 7.30 27.09 -20.06
C MET A 28 6.64 26.03 -19.17
N SER A 29 5.43 25.57 -19.51
CA SER A 29 4.68 24.57 -18.74
C SER A 29 4.41 24.98 -17.29
N ILE A 30 4.45 26.29 -16.99
CA ILE A 30 4.18 26.86 -15.65
C ILE A 30 2.66 26.95 -15.41
N LYS A 31 1.90 27.27 -16.46
CA LYS A 31 0.53 26.77 -16.53
C LYS A 31 0.68 25.33 -16.97
N PRO A 32 0.32 24.33 -16.15
CA PRO A 32 0.11 23.03 -16.73
C PRO A 32 -0.91 23.28 -17.83
N ALA A 33 -0.54 23.04 -19.09
CA ALA A 33 -1.55 22.78 -20.09
C ALA A 33 -2.44 21.75 -19.39
N VAL A 34 -3.66 22.16 -19.09
CA VAL A 34 -4.69 21.30 -18.54
C VAL A 34 -5.10 20.35 -19.67
N GLU A 35 -4.14 19.61 -20.22
CA GLU A 35 -4.23 18.17 -20.22
C GLU A 35 -4.39 17.74 -18.75
N ARG A 36 -5.54 18.09 -18.15
CA ARG A 36 -6.13 17.28 -17.10
C ARG A 36 -6.39 15.98 -17.83
N LYS A 37 -5.35 15.14 -17.92
CA LYS A 37 -5.42 13.74 -18.27
C LYS A 37 -6.66 13.26 -17.54
N LYS A 38 -7.71 12.99 -18.32
CA LYS A 38 -9.11 13.00 -17.85
C LYS A 38 -9.14 12.23 -16.54
N ARG A 39 -9.25 12.96 -15.42
CA ARG A 39 -9.06 12.39 -14.06
C ARG A 39 -10.00 11.20 -13.84
N TRP A 40 -11.12 11.21 -14.56
CA TRP A 40 -12.11 10.16 -14.68
C TRP A 40 -12.06 9.47 -16.05
N ASP A 41 -10.99 8.72 -16.30
CA ASP A 41 -10.97 7.67 -17.31
C ASP A 41 -11.30 6.32 -16.65
N LEU A 42 -11.59 5.27 -17.43
CA LEU A 42 -11.90 3.94 -16.88
C LEU A 42 -10.82 3.44 -15.90
N TRP A 43 -9.55 3.64 -16.24
CA TRP A 43 -8.41 3.30 -15.37
C TRP A 43 -8.33 4.18 -14.12
N GLY A 44 -8.65 5.47 -14.24
CA GLY A 44 -8.71 6.39 -13.09
C GLY A 44 -9.84 6.04 -12.13
N GLY A 45 -11.00 5.64 -12.65
CA GLY A 45 -12.14 5.14 -11.86
C GLY A 45 -11.85 3.82 -11.16
N LEU A 46 -11.17 2.88 -11.84
CA LEU A 46 -10.74 1.61 -11.23
C LEU A 46 -9.72 1.85 -10.11
N TYR A 47 -8.75 2.73 -10.32
CA TYR A 47 -7.80 3.15 -9.30
C TYR A 47 -8.52 3.78 -8.09
N TYR A 48 -9.48 4.68 -8.33
CA TYR A 48 -10.30 5.25 -7.27
C TYR A 48 -11.08 4.20 -6.48
N ALA A 49 -11.74 3.25 -7.15
CA ALA A 49 -12.45 2.16 -6.49
C ALA A 49 -11.50 1.25 -5.70
N GLY A 50 -10.31 0.96 -6.24
CA GLY A 50 -9.28 0.14 -5.60
C GLY A 50 -8.69 0.78 -4.34
N THR A 51 -8.45 2.10 -4.34
CA THR A 51 -7.94 2.82 -3.16
C THR A 51 -8.97 2.91 -2.04
N ILE A 52 -10.28 2.97 -2.36
CA ILE A 52 -11.36 2.85 -1.38
C ILE A 52 -11.44 1.42 -0.84
N TYR A 53 -11.41 0.43 -1.73
CA TYR A 53 -11.51 -0.98 -1.38
C TYR A 53 -10.36 -1.44 -0.46
N THR A 54 -9.16 -0.94 -0.70
CA THR A 54 -7.96 -1.23 0.11
C THR A 54 -7.82 -0.28 1.31
N THR A 55 -8.73 0.68 1.48
CA THR A 55 -8.70 1.71 2.54
C THR A 55 -7.44 2.58 2.56
N ILE A 56 -6.64 2.60 1.48
CA ILE A 56 -5.44 3.43 1.37
C ILE A 56 -5.82 4.91 1.23
N GLY A 57 -6.78 5.21 0.36
CA GLY A 57 -7.39 6.53 0.24
C GLY A 57 -6.43 7.71 0.02
N TYR A 58 -5.57 7.66 -1.00
CA TYR A 58 -4.59 8.73 -1.29
C TYR A 58 -5.19 10.14 -1.44
N GLY A 59 -6.46 10.25 -1.84
CA GLY A 59 -7.18 11.54 -1.94
C GLY A 59 -6.80 12.40 -3.15
N ASP A 60 -5.94 11.91 -4.03
CA ASP A 60 -5.55 12.53 -5.29
C ASP A 60 -6.71 12.54 -6.31
N LEU A 61 -7.60 11.55 -6.23
CA LEU A 61 -8.82 11.46 -7.02
C LEU A 61 -10.00 11.17 -6.07
N ALA A 62 -11.00 12.06 -6.04
CA ALA A 62 -12.13 11.97 -5.13
C ALA A 62 -13.46 12.36 -5.80
N ALA A 63 -14.55 11.68 -5.40
CA ALA A 63 -15.89 12.04 -5.80
C ALA A 63 -16.30 13.39 -5.19
N VAL A 64 -16.30 14.45 -6.00
CA VAL A 64 -16.72 15.79 -5.56
C VAL A 64 -18.24 15.88 -5.43
N THR A 65 -18.98 15.09 -6.20
CA THR A 65 -20.44 15.08 -6.24
C THR A 65 -21.08 14.44 -5.00
N PHE A 66 -22.22 14.97 -4.56
CA PHE A 66 -22.95 14.45 -3.40
C PHE A 66 -23.31 12.97 -3.57
N TRP A 67 -23.92 12.62 -4.70
CA TRP A 67 -24.29 11.23 -5.02
C TRP A 67 -23.09 10.29 -5.12
N GLY A 68 -21.94 10.76 -5.63
CA GLY A 68 -20.73 9.97 -5.73
C GLY A 68 -20.15 9.62 -4.34
N ARG A 69 -20.25 10.54 -3.38
CA ARG A 69 -19.86 10.31 -1.98
C ARG A 69 -20.77 9.28 -1.30
N VAL A 70 -22.08 9.37 -1.52
CA VAL A 70 -23.04 8.41 -0.97
C VAL A 70 -22.79 7.00 -1.54
N PHE A 71 -22.58 6.90 -2.86
CA PHE A 71 -22.25 5.62 -3.49
C PHE A 71 -20.95 5.01 -2.94
N THR A 72 -19.92 5.83 -2.73
CA THR A 72 -18.65 5.35 -2.16
C THR A 72 -18.75 4.94 -0.70
N MET A 73 -19.61 5.59 0.10
CA MET A 73 -19.92 5.13 1.46
C MET A 73 -20.58 3.75 1.47
N VAL A 74 -21.60 3.53 0.62
CA VAL A 74 -22.26 2.22 0.51
C VAL A 74 -21.28 1.15 0.02
N TYR A 75 -20.47 1.49 -0.97
CA TYR A 75 -19.42 0.61 -1.49
C TYR A 75 -18.40 0.22 -0.41
N ALA A 76 -17.99 1.15 0.46
CA ALA A 76 -17.07 0.85 1.56
C ALA A 76 -17.67 -0.13 2.58
N ILE A 77 -18.96 0.02 2.92
CA ILE A 77 -19.65 -0.85 3.89
C ILE A 77 -19.67 -2.31 3.44
N PHE A 78 -19.95 -2.56 2.16
CA PHE A 78 -19.96 -3.92 1.60
C PHE A 78 -18.57 -4.40 1.16
N GLY A 79 -17.68 -3.49 0.75
CA GLY A 79 -16.35 -3.80 0.25
C GLY A 79 -15.41 -4.34 1.34
N ILE A 80 -15.43 -3.74 2.53
CA ILE A 80 -14.57 -4.15 3.67
C ILE A 80 -14.81 -5.61 4.10
N PRO A 81 -16.04 -6.08 4.36
CA PRO A 81 -16.25 -7.49 4.72
C PRO A 81 -15.92 -8.45 3.58
N MET A 82 -16.17 -8.05 2.32
CA MET A 82 -15.86 -8.87 1.16
C MET A 82 -14.34 -9.03 0.98
N VAL A 83 -13.55 -7.95 1.15
CA VAL A 83 -12.09 -8.01 0.99
C VAL A 83 -11.42 -8.90 2.01
N ILE A 84 -11.89 -8.86 3.26
CA ILE A 84 -11.34 -9.72 4.33
C ILE A 84 -11.56 -11.20 4.00
N THR A 85 -12.73 -11.55 3.46
CA THR A 85 -13.05 -12.92 3.07
C THR A 85 -12.17 -13.38 1.91
N ILE A 86 -12.05 -12.56 0.85
CA ILE A 86 -11.19 -12.86 -0.30
C ILE A 86 -9.73 -12.98 0.12
N LEU A 87 -9.27 -12.10 1.01
CA LEU A 87 -7.90 -12.10 1.52
C LEU A 87 -7.60 -13.37 2.32
N ASN A 88 -8.56 -13.88 3.09
CA ASN A 88 -8.40 -15.15 3.82
C ASN A 88 -8.26 -16.34 2.86
N ASP A 89 -9.07 -16.38 1.80
CA ASP A 89 -9.00 -17.43 0.79
C ASP A 89 -7.67 -17.37 0.04
N TRP A 90 -7.29 -16.18 -0.42
CA TRP A 90 -6.03 -15.94 -1.11
C TRP A 90 -4.82 -16.23 -0.21
N GLY A 91 -4.85 -15.79 1.05
CA GLY A 91 -3.82 -16.08 2.05
C GLY A 91 -3.67 -17.57 2.31
N THR A 92 -4.79 -18.31 2.36
CA THR A 92 -4.77 -19.77 2.49
C THR A 92 -4.19 -20.45 1.26
N ILE A 93 -4.53 -19.99 0.05
CA ILE A 93 -3.96 -20.49 -1.21
C ILE A 93 -2.47 -20.21 -1.26
N MET A 94 -2.04 -19.00 -0.90
CA MET A 94 -0.63 -18.62 -0.84
C MET A 94 0.13 -19.46 0.18
N PHE A 95 -0.41 -19.67 1.38
CA PHE A 95 0.21 -20.50 2.41
C PHE A 95 0.31 -21.98 1.98
N LYS A 96 -0.74 -22.53 1.36
CA LYS A 96 -0.72 -23.89 0.78
C LYS A 96 0.33 -24.01 -0.32
N THR A 97 0.45 -22.99 -1.17
CA THR A 97 1.43 -22.94 -2.26
C THR A 97 2.84 -22.80 -1.70
N ALA A 98 3.05 -21.91 -0.73
CA ALA A 98 4.32 -21.75 -0.02
C ALA A 98 4.73 -23.03 0.70
N ASN A 99 3.82 -23.73 1.38
CA ASN A 99 4.10 -25.03 2.00
C ASN A 99 4.38 -26.13 0.98
N LYS A 100 3.68 -26.14 -0.17
CA LYS A 100 3.99 -27.05 -1.27
C LYS A 100 5.39 -26.78 -1.81
N ILE A 101 5.73 -25.52 -2.03
CA ILE A 101 7.06 -25.09 -2.48
C ILE A 101 8.12 -25.44 -1.44
N TRP A 102 7.89 -25.15 -0.15
CA TRP A 102 8.81 -25.45 0.95
C TRP A 102 9.07 -26.95 1.10
N LYS A 103 8.03 -27.78 0.96
CA LYS A 103 8.19 -29.25 0.93
C LYS A 103 8.87 -29.76 -0.33
N LYS A 104 8.76 -29.01 -1.44
CA LYS A 104 9.35 -29.34 -2.74
C LYS A 104 10.78 -28.81 -2.88
N VAL A 105 11.20 -27.85 -2.08
CA VAL A 105 12.60 -27.40 -1.92
C VAL A 105 13.33 -28.47 -1.10
N PRO A 106 14.13 -29.35 -1.72
CA PRO A 106 14.83 -30.43 -1.04
C PRO A 106 16.26 -30.00 -0.69
N SER A 107 16.45 -28.76 -0.24
CA SER A 107 17.78 -28.27 0.13
C SER A 107 17.77 -27.76 1.57
N CYS A 108 18.34 -28.59 2.45
CA CYS A 108 18.69 -28.31 3.84
C CYS A 108 17.63 -28.49 4.95
N SER A 109 16.78 -29.52 4.86
CA SER A 109 16.15 -30.10 6.08
C SER A 109 16.85 -31.37 6.57
N SER A 110 17.71 -32.02 5.78
CA SER A 110 18.44 -33.22 6.21
C SER A 110 19.52 -32.95 7.26
N MET A 111 19.91 -31.68 7.47
CA MET A 111 21.00 -31.32 8.40
C MET A 111 20.51 -30.94 9.81
N ILE A 112 19.23 -30.60 10.00
CA ILE A 112 18.69 -30.10 11.29
C ILE A 112 17.96 -31.21 12.08
N GLN A 113 17.57 -32.30 11.43
CA GLN A 113 16.91 -33.44 12.07
C GLN A 113 17.72 -34.12 13.21
N PRO A 114 19.05 -34.34 13.12
CA PRO A 114 19.77 -34.99 14.21
C PRO A 114 19.83 -34.11 15.48
N LEU A 115 19.82 -32.78 15.33
CA LEU A 115 19.88 -31.86 16.48
C LEU A 115 18.56 -31.85 17.28
N LYS A 116 17.41 -32.03 16.62
CA LYS A 116 16.11 -32.16 17.30
C LYS A 116 16.03 -33.45 18.13
N GLN A 117 16.66 -34.54 17.69
CA GLN A 117 16.74 -35.79 18.45
C GLN A 117 17.68 -35.67 19.66
N TYR A 118 18.80 -34.94 19.52
CA TYR A 118 19.75 -34.72 20.63
C TYR A 118 19.16 -33.86 21.76
N LEU A 119 18.44 -32.78 21.41
CA LEU A 119 17.75 -31.93 22.39
C LEU A 119 16.63 -32.67 23.12
N HIS A 120 15.88 -33.52 22.42
CA HIS A 120 14.79 -34.30 23.01
C HIS A 120 15.29 -35.42 23.94
N SER A 121 16.49 -35.96 23.71
CA SER A 121 17.15 -36.90 24.61
C SER A 121 17.63 -36.22 25.91
N LYS A 122 18.18 -35.00 25.81
CA LYS A 122 18.72 -34.26 26.96
C LYS A 122 17.63 -33.83 27.97
N HIS A 123 16.43 -33.50 27.50
CA HIS A 123 15.33 -33.06 28.37
C HIS A 123 14.71 -34.18 29.23
N ARG A 124 14.90 -35.46 28.87
CA ARG A 124 14.47 -36.60 29.70
C ARG A 124 15.44 -36.94 30.81
N HIS A 125 16.73 -36.66 30.63
CA HIS A 125 17.76 -37.08 31.60
C HIS A 125 17.97 -36.08 32.74
N GLY A 126 17.55 -34.82 32.58
CA GLY A 126 17.70 -33.76 33.59
C GLY A 126 16.61 -33.70 34.67
N SER A 127 15.57 -34.53 34.61
CA SER A 127 14.43 -34.50 35.56
C SER A 127 14.40 -35.71 36.51
N LYS A 128 15.55 -36.33 36.79
CA LYS A 128 15.69 -37.25 37.93
C LYS A 128 16.33 -36.49 39.08
N GLU A 129 15.53 -35.66 39.74
CA GLU A 129 15.89 -35.12 41.05
C GLU A 129 15.92 -36.27 42.06
N VAL A 130 17.01 -36.33 42.83
CA VAL A 130 17.29 -37.32 43.87
C VAL A 130 16.18 -37.26 44.92
N GLY A 131 15.40 -38.33 45.03
CA GLY A 131 14.35 -38.47 46.02
C GLY A 131 14.92 -38.58 47.45
N PRO A 132 14.24 -38.04 48.49
CA PRO A 132 14.72 -38.05 49.87
C PRO A 132 15.00 -39.44 50.48
N SER A 133 14.55 -40.52 49.84
CA SER A 133 14.69 -41.90 50.29
C SER A 133 16.14 -42.40 50.33
N ASP A 134 17.06 -41.80 49.56
CA ASP A 134 18.48 -42.22 49.56
C ASP A 134 19.30 -41.62 50.72
N ARG A 135 18.74 -40.67 51.50
CA ARG A 135 19.44 -40.12 52.68
C ARG A 135 19.30 -40.98 53.94
N LEU A 136 18.43 -41.99 53.95
CA LEU A 136 18.17 -42.81 55.13
C LEU A 136 19.07 -44.06 55.25
N ASN A 137 19.82 -44.42 54.19
CA ASN A 137 20.67 -45.61 54.19
C ASN A 137 22.16 -45.32 54.43
N ILE A 138 22.53 -44.09 54.79
CA ILE A 138 23.92 -43.64 54.97
C ILE A 138 24.21 -43.31 56.46
N ILE A 139 23.21 -43.44 57.34
CA ILE A 139 23.31 -43.05 58.76
C ILE A 139 22.91 -44.20 59.72
N ALA A 140 22.83 -45.44 59.23
CA ALA A 140 22.56 -46.63 60.03
C ALA A 140 23.74 -47.61 59.97
#